data_AF-A0AAW3JXX4-F1
#
_entry.id   AF-A0AAW3JXX4-F1
#
_cell.length_a   1.000
_cell.length_b   1.000
_cell.length_c   1.000
_cell.angle_alpha   90.00
_cell.angle_beta   90.00
_cell.angle_gamma   90.00
#
_symmetry.space_group_name_H-M   'P 1'
#
loop_
_entity.id
_entity.type
_entity.pdbx_description
1 polymer ?
#
loop_
_entity_poly.entity_id
_entity_poly.type
_entity_poly.pdbx_seq_one_letter_code
_entity_poly.pdbx_strand_id
1 'polypeptide(L)'
;MVKNKWLKSSLGLFVILSSSACNRAQNLENTFTLGTGVEIVAEENKCDGAYEKIKPTILKLNNEKAYLVSLTDFFSCAEREDAYLTLNSFKKSTLVIYGENKNRCECVKSLKVKIDAKRIDTGDVLYIVSDNEVIDHLIVP
;
A
#
# COMPACT_ATOMS: atom_id res chain seq x y z
N MET A 1 -18.42 -18.78 -66.96
CA MET A 1 -18.19 -17.46 -66.34
C MET A 1 -18.23 -17.62 -64.82
N VAL A 2 -17.15 -17.20 -64.15
CA VAL A 2 -17.06 -16.55 -62.81
C VAL A 2 -17.52 -17.38 -61.59
N LYS A 3 -16.60 -18.07 -60.88
CA LYS A 3 -15.71 -17.67 -59.75
C LYS A 3 -16.32 -17.77 -58.33
N ASN A 4 -15.83 -18.78 -57.61
CA ASN A 4 -15.22 -18.77 -56.27
C ASN A 4 -15.79 -17.92 -55.11
N LYS A 5 -15.98 -18.66 -54.00
CA LYS A 5 -15.60 -18.36 -52.61
C LYS A 5 -15.94 -16.97 -52.07
N TRP A 6 -16.96 -16.94 -51.21
CA TRP A 6 -17.08 -15.94 -50.16
C TRP A 6 -16.80 -16.60 -48.81
N LEU A 7 -15.59 -16.34 -48.30
CA LEU A 7 -15.28 -16.43 -46.89
C LEU A 7 -16.14 -15.38 -46.16
N LYS A 8 -17.11 -15.83 -45.35
CA LYS A 8 -17.63 -14.99 -44.27
C LYS A 8 -16.78 -15.26 -43.04
N SER A 9 -15.64 -14.58 -43.01
CA SER A 9 -14.99 -14.20 -41.77
C SER A 9 -15.91 -13.20 -41.07
N SER A 10 -16.47 -13.55 -39.93
CA SER A 10 -17.06 -12.54 -39.05
C SER A 10 -16.79 -12.90 -37.60
N LEU A 11 -15.91 -12.08 -37.01
CA LEU A 11 -15.84 -11.71 -35.61
C LEU A 11 -15.72 -12.87 -34.62
N GLY A 12 -14.47 -13.21 -34.30
CA GLY A 12 -14.14 -13.80 -33.02
C GLY A 12 -14.62 -12.91 -31.89
N LEU A 13 -15.59 -13.42 -31.12
CA LEU A 13 -16.02 -12.84 -29.86
C LEU A 13 -14.95 -13.16 -28.81
N PHE A 14 -13.90 -12.35 -28.73
CA PHE A 14 -12.97 -12.40 -27.59
C PHE A 14 -13.61 -11.60 -26.44
N VAL A 15 -14.41 -12.29 -25.62
CA VAL A 15 -14.85 -11.76 -24.33
C VAL A 15 -13.63 -11.78 -23.41
N ILE A 16 -12.92 -10.66 -23.33
CA ILE A 16 -11.90 -10.46 -22.29
C ILE A 16 -12.69 -10.17 -21.00
N LEU A 17 -13.00 -11.22 -20.25
CA LEU A 17 -13.39 -11.13 -18.84
C LEU A 17 -12.16 -10.67 -18.05
N SER A 18 -11.83 -9.38 -18.12
CA SER A 18 -10.95 -8.74 -17.13
C SER A 18 -11.73 -8.65 -15.82
N SER A 19 -11.83 -9.78 -15.14
CA SER A 19 -12.23 -9.86 -13.75
C SER A 19 -10.97 -9.60 -12.92
N SER A 20 -10.64 -8.33 -12.72
CA SER A 20 -9.75 -7.92 -11.63
C SER A 20 -10.46 -8.20 -10.32
N ALA A 21 -10.36 -9.46 -9.88
CA ALA A 21 -10.84 -9.90 -8.59
C ALA A 21 -9.91 -9.37 -7.49
N CYS A 22 -10.00 -8.08 -7.20
CA CYS A 22 -9.47 -7.48 -5.97
C CYS A 22 -10.63 -6.97 -5.11
N ASN A 23 -11.64 -7.82 -4.87
CA ASN A 23 -12.68 -7.54 -3.89
C ASN A 23 -12.75 -8.70 -2.91
N ARG A 24 -11.79 -8.73 -1.99
CA ARG A 24 -11.90 -9.51 -0.76
C ARG A 24 -11.69 -8.56 0.41
N ALA A 25 -12.80 -8.01 0.90
CA ALA A 25 -12.83 -7.40 2.21
C ALA A 25 -12.46 -8.49 3.22
N GLN A 26 -11.27 -8.41 3.81
CA GLN A 26 -10.84 -9.33 4.86
C GLN A 26 -10.58 -8.58 6.15
N ASN A 27 -11.17 -9.13 7.21
CA ASN A 27 -10.96 -8.76 8.60
C ASN A 27 -9.44 -8.76 8.88
N LEU A 28 -8.89 -7.59 9.21
CA LEU A 28 -7.51 -7.45 9.66
C LEU A 28 -7.34 -8.20 11.00
N GLU A 29 -6.67 -9.35 10.98
CA GLU A 29 -6.02 -9.85 12.20
C GLU A 29 -4.77 -8.99 12.43
N ASN A 30 -4.96 -7.93 13.20
CA ASN A 30 -3.93 -6.97 13.61
C ASN A 30 -2.70 -7.69 14.11
N THR A 31 -1.61 -7.57 13.36
CA THR A 31 -0.31 -8.10 13.79
C THR A 31 0.41 -7.03 14.59
N PHE A 32 -0.11 -6.78 15.79
CA PHE A 32 0.64 -6.03 16.78
C PHE A 32 1.78 -6.92 17.29
N THR A 33 2.93 -6.87 16.63
CA THR A 33 4.15 -7.41 17.24
C THR A 33 4.64 -6.40 18.26
N LEU A 34 4.45 -6.72 19.55
CA LEU A 34 5.06 -6.05 20.71
C LEU A 34 6.56 -5.72 20.52
N GLY A 35 7.26 -6.39 19.59
CA GLY A 35 8.65 -6.16 19.25
C GLY A 35 8.98 -4.98 18.32
N THR A 36 8.05 -4.50 17.47
CA THR A 36 8.37 -3.45 16.47
C THR A 36 7.78 -2.08 16.83
N GLY A 37 6.67 -2.05 17.58
CA GLY A 37 5.96 -0.80 17.88
C GLY A 37 5.32 -0.14 16.66
N VAL A 38 5.06 -0.92 15.60
CA VAL A 38 4.45 -0.48 14.34
C VAL A 38 3.31 -1.43 14.00
N GLU A 39 2.16 -0.89 13.58
CA GLU A 39 0.96 -1.67 13.27
C GLU A 39 0.21 -1.02 12.10
N ILE A 40 -0.17 -1.80 11.09
CA ILE A 40 -1.14 -1.36 10.09
C ILE A 40 -2.54 -1.51 10.71
N VAL A 41 -3.23 -0.40 10.93
CA VAL A 41 -4.54 -0.36 11.63
C VAL A 41 -5.71 -0.21 10.67
N ALA A 42 -5.46 0.15 9.41
CA ALA A 42 -6.47 0.12 8.35
C ALA A 42 -5.81 -0.03 6.98
N GLU A 43 -6.46 -0.80 6.11
CA GLU A 43 -6.11 -0.96 4.69
C GLU A 43 -7.39 -0.86 3.86
N GLU A 44 -7.39 -0.02 2.83
CA GLU A 44 -8.47 0.10 1.86
C GLU A 44 -7.91 -0.12 0.45
N ASN A 45 -8.35 -1.19 -0.21
CA ASN A 45 -7.93 -1.55 -1.57
C ASN A 45 -8.85 -0.89 -2.60
N LYS A 46 -8.27 -0.04 -3.46
CA LYS A 46 -8.97 0.66 -4.54
C LYS A 46 -8.46 0.22 -5.91
N CYS A 47 -8.38 -1.09 -6.13
CA CYS A 47 -7.82 -1.63 -7.38
C CYS A 47 -8.69 -1.38 -8.63
N ASP A 48 -9.94 -0.92 -8.47
CA ASP A 48 -10.87 -0.63 -9.57
C ASP A 48 -11.17 0.89 -9.72
N GLY A 49 -10.44 1.76 -8.99
CA GLY A 49 -10.70 3.20 -8.92
C GLY A 49 -9.67 4.09 -9.62
N ALA A 50 -10.03 5.36 -9.86
CA ALA A 50 -9.07 6.37 -10.27
C ALA A 50 -8.05 6.63 -9.15
N TYR A 51 -6.76 6.64 -9.50
CA TYR A 51 -5.69 6.97 -8.57
C TYR A 51 -5.61 8.48 -8.35
N GLU A 52 -5.79 8.91 -7.11
CA GLU A 52 -5.40 10.24 -6.66
C GLU A 52 -4.28 10.07 -5.63
N LYS A 53 -3.07 10.56 -5.96
CA LYS A 53 -1.94 10.54 -5.03
C LYS A 53 -2.23 11.51 -3.89
N ILE A 54 -2.57 10.98 -2.72
CA ILE A 54 -2.76 11.77 -1.52
C ILE A 54 -1.41 11.88 -0.83
N LYS A 55 -0.98 13.12 -0.55
CA LYS A 55 0.25 13.35 0.21
C LYS A 55 0.13 12.65 1.57
N PRO A 56 1.13 11.86 1.98
CA PRO A 56 1.13 11.24 3.29
C PRO A 56 1.00 12.28 4.41
N THR A 57 0.40 11.87 5.51
CA THR A 57 0.21 12.71 6.70
C THR A 57 0.63 11.95 7.94
N ILE A 58 1.07 12.67 8.97
CA ILE A 58 1.37 12.13 10.29
C ILE A 58 0.62 12.95 11.34
N LEU A 59 -0.10 12.26 12.21
CA LEU A 59 -0.88 12.85 13.27
C LEU A 59 -0.46 12.26 14.62
N LYS A 60 -0.29 13.11 15.62
CA LYS A 60 0.00 12.66 16.99
C LYS A 60 -1.30 12.27 17.70
N LEU A 61 -1.38 11.02 18.15
CA LEU A 61 -2.49 10.49 18.94
C LEU A 61 -2.17 10.62 20.43
N ASN A 62 -2.52 11.78 21.01
CA ASN A 62 -2.14 12.12 22.41
C ASN A 62 -2.64 11.11 23.45
N ASN A 63 -3.83 10.53 23.24
CA ASN A 63 -4.44 9.58 24.18
C ASN A 63 -3.80 8.19 24.13
N GLU A 64 -3.13 7.85 23.02
CA GLU A 64 -2.59 6.51 22.77
C GLU A 64 -1.05 6.47 22.83
N LYS A 65 -0.39 7.62 23.07
CA LYS A 65 1.07 7.76 23.00
C LYS A 65 1.62 7.18 21.68
N ALA A 66 0.96 7.52 20.59
CA ALA A 66 1.28 6.99 19.26
C ALA A 66 1.21 8.09 18.20
N TYR A 67 1.76 7.79 17.03
CA TYR A 67 1.59 8.54 15.80
C TYR A 67 0.79 7.71 14.79
N LEU A 68 -0.06 8.37 14.02
CA LEU A 68 -0.82 7.76 12.94
C LEU A 68 -0.34 8.34 11.62
N VAL A 69 0.28 7.51 10.80
CA VAL A 69 0.68 7.83 9.43
C VAL A 69 -0.42 7.36 8.50
N SER A 70 -0.95 8.27 7.68
CA SER A 70 -1.91 7.92 6.62
C SER A 70 -1.26 8.16 5.27
N LEU A 71 -1.36 7.18 4.38
CA LEU A 71 -0.78 7.27 3.05
C LEU A 71 -1.65 6.53 2.02
N THR A 72 -1.59 6.98 0.77
CA THR A 72 -2.25 6.36 -0.37
C THR A 72 -1.25 6.29 -1.52
N ASP A 73 -0.88 5.09 -1.93
CA ASP A 73 0.02 4.88 -3.06
C ASP A 73 -0.25 3.52 -3.75
N PHE A 74 0.51 3.21 -4.78
CA PHE A 74 0.55 1.88 -5.36
C PHE A 74 1.38 0.95 -4.47
N PHE A 75 0.78 -0.17 -4.08
CA PHE A 75 1.42 -1.24 -3.33
C PHE A 75 1.22 -2.58 -4.04
N SER A 76 2.01 -3.58 -3.68
CA SER A 76 1.80 -4.95 -4.10
C SER A 76 0.35 -5.39 -3.86
N CYS A 77 -0.23 -6.15 -4.78
CA CYS A 77 -1.49 -6.84 -4.54
C CYS A 77 -1.36 -8.02 -3.54
N ALA A 78 -0.27 -8.09 -2.78
CA ALA A 78 -0.11 -9.05 -1.71
C ALA A 78 -1.37 -9.08 -0.83
N GLU A 79 -1.74 -10.28 -0.39
CA GLU A 79 -2.86 -10.46 0.56
C GLU A 79 -2.62 -9.70 1.87
N ARG A 80 -1.35 -9.35 2.13
CA ARG A 80 -0.94 -8.67 3.34
C ARG A 80 0.32 -7.84 3.11
N GLU A 81 0.26 -6.61 3.59
CA GLU A 81 1.42 -5.76 3.82
C GLU A 81 1.89 -5.92 5.27
N ASP A 82 3.20 -5.89 5.48
CA ASP A 82 3.80 -5.72 6.78
C ASP A 82 4.50 -4.36 6.83
N ALA A 83 4.55 -3.76 8.02
CA ALA A 83 5.20 -2.48 8.24
C ALA A 83 6.20 -2.57 9.40
N TYR A 84 7.36 -1.96 9.23
CA TYR A 84 8.37 -1.86 10.27
C TYR A 84 9.14 -0.55 10.20
N LEU A 85 9.76 -0.18 11.33
CA LEU A 85 10.61 1.00 11.44
C LEU A 85 12.07 0.59 11.50
N THR A 86 12.89 1.28 10.71
CA THR A 86 14.34 1.25 10.85
C THR A 86 14.85 2.60 11.34
N LEU A 87 15.92 2.58 12.12
CA LEU A 87 16.61 3.75 12.63
C LEU A 87 18.05 3.68 12.13
N ASN A 88 18.53 4.76 11.51
CA ASN A 88 19.95 4.86 11.19
C ASN A 88 20.75 5.45 12.36
N SER A 89 22.08 5.46 12.23
CA SER A 89 23.00 6.03 13.22
C SER A 89 22.81 7.53 13.50
N PHE A 90 22.09 8.24 12.64
CA PHE A 90 21.75 9.66 12.76
C PHE A 90 20.33 9.90 13.28
N LYS A 91 19.68 8.88 13.85
CA LYS A 91 18.28 8.91 14.31
C LYS A 91 17.24 9.26 13.23
N LYS A 92 17.58 9.11 11.94
CA LYS A 92 16.56 9.23 10.89
C LYS A 92 15.74 7.94 10.89
N SER A 93 14.43 8.11 11.03
CA SER A 93 13.47 7.01 11.06
C SER A 93 13.00 6.72 9.64
N THR A 94 12.90 5.43 9.29
CA THR A 94 12.33 5.01 8.00
C THR A 94 11.22 4.01 8.26
N LEU A 95 10.01 4.37 7.88
CA LEU A 95 8.87 3.46 7.80
C LEU A 95 8.98 2.68 6.51
N VAL A 96 9.18 1.37 6.63
CA VAL A 96 9.20 0.45 5.49
C VAL A 96 7.86 -0.28 5.46
N ILE A 97 7.23 -0.27 4.29
CA ILE A 97 6.03 -1.02 3.96
C ILE A 97 6.46 -2.07 2.95
N TYR A 98 6.10 -3.32 3.24
CA TYR A 98 6.54 -4.45 2.46
C TYR A 98 5.39 -5.43 2.25
N GLY A 99 5.09 -5.72 0.98
CA GLY A 99 4.13 -6.74 0.59
C GLY A 99 4.86 -8.02 0.21
N GLU A 100 4.34 -9.17 0.62
CA GLU A 100 4.85 -10.44 0.09
C GLU A 100 4.70 -10.46 -1.44
N ASN A 101 5.83 -10.53 -2.13
CA ASN A 101 5.95 -10.37 -3.58
C ASN A 101 5.44 -11.60 -4.37
N LYS A 102 4.23 -12.07 -4.06
CA LYS A 102 3.65 -13.29 -4.65
C LYS A 102 3.13 -13.06 -6.07
N ASN A 103 2.75 -11.84 -6.43
CA ASN A 103 2.26 -11.49 -7.76
C ASN A 103 2.73 -10.07 -8.14
N ARG A 104 3.27 -9.88 -9.35
CA ARG A 104 3.73 -8.59 -9.89
C ARG A 104 2.59 -7.59 -10.17
N CYS A 105 1.44 -7.70 -9.52
CA CYS A 105 0.43 -6.66 -9.65
C CYS A 105 0.58 -5.63 -8.55
N GLU A 106 0.35 -4.39 -8.95
CA GLU A 106 0.32 -3.22 -8.08
C GLU A 106 -1.10 -2.66 -8.14
N CYS A 107 -1.55 -2.16 -7.01
CA CYS A 107 -2.88 -1.63 -6.85
C CYS A 107 -2.86 -0.45 -5.87
N VAL A 108 -3.75 0.51 -6.08
CA VAL A 108 -3.87 1.66 -5.18
C VAL A 108 -4.41 1.18 -3.84
N LYS A 109 -3.62 1.34 -2.77
CA LYS A 109 -4.08 1.08 -1.40
C LYS A 109 -3.96 2.34 -0.56
N SER A 110 -4.92 2.52 0.35
CA SER A 110 -4.82 3.51 1.43
C SER A 110 -4.51 2.79 2.73
N LEU A 111 -3.36 3.12 3.33
CA LEU A 111 -2.88 2.51 4.55
C LEU A 111 -2.91 3.53 5.69
N LYS A 112 -3.29 3.06 6.88
CA LYS A 112 -3.08 3.76 8.14
C LYS A 112 -2.15 2.95 9.01
N VAL A 113 -0.99 3.52 9.32
CA VAL A 113 0.05 2.88 10.11
C VAL A 113 0.18 3.61 11.44
N LYS A 114 -0.01 2.89 12.55
CA LYS A 114 0.20 3.38 13.90
C LYS A 114 1.63 3.05 14.34
N ILE A 115 2.30 4.04 14.92
CA ILE A 115 3.67 3.96 15.43
C ILE A 115 3.67 4.35 16.91
N ASP A 116 4.24 3.52 17.78
CA ASP A 116 4.46 3.88 19.19
C ASP A 116 5.38 5.11 19.29
N ALA A 117 4.98 6.15 20.02
CA ALA A 117 5.72 7.39 20.16
C ALA A 117 7.10 7.22 20.82
N LYS A 118 7.40 6.07 21.44
CA LYS A 118 8.76 5.75 21.93
C LYS A 118 9.74 5.40 20.82
N ARG A 119 9.27 5.20 19.58
CA ARG A 119 10.09 4.73 18.46
C ARG A 119 10.64 5.85 17.59
N ILE A 120 10.04 7.03 17.62
CA ILE A 120 10.40 8.19 16.79
C ILE A 120 10.32 9.47 17.63
N ASP A 121 11.26 10.41 17.45
CA ASP A 121 11.29 11.66 18.19
C ASP A 121 10.60 12.79 17.41
N THR A 122 9.98 13.75 18.11
CA THR A 122 9.44 14.97 17.48
C THR A 122 10.56 15.75 16.79
N GLY A 123 10.31 16.22 15.57
CA GLY A 123 11.27 16.92 14.73
C GLY A 123 12.11 16.02 13.82
N ASP A 124 12.06 14.70 14.01
CA ASP A 124 12.72 13.75 13.11
C ASP A 124 12.09 13.76 11.72
N VAL A 125 12.90 13.37 10.73
CA VAL A 125 12.41 13.05 9.38
C VAL A 125 12.08 11.57 9.33
N LEU A 126 10.82 11.26 9.03
CA LEU A 126 10.32 9.92 8.76
C LEU A 126 10.27 9.69 7.24
N TYR A 127 11.17 8.88 6.72
CA TYR A 127 11.10 8.43 5.32
C TYR A 127 10.10 7.30 5.18
N ILE A 128 9.33 7.30 4.09
CA ILE A 128 8.39 6.23 3.78
C ILE A 128 8.93 5.47 2.58
N VAL A 129 9.17 4.17 2.76
CA VAL A 129 9.70 3.27 1.74
C VAL A 129 8.67 2.20 1.43
N SER A 130 8.40 2.00 0.14
CA SER A 130 7.60 0.90 -0.38
C SER A 130 8.37 0.22 -1.51
N ASP A 131 8.38 -1.11 -1.56
CA ASP A 131 9.06 -1.89 -2.61
C ASP A 131 10.53 -1.49 -2.86
N ASN A 132 11.22 -1.10 -1.79
CA ASN A 132 12.61 -0.59 -1.77
C ASN A 132 12.82 0.80 -2.40
N GLU A 133 11.76 1.54 -2.69
CA GLU A 133 11.80 2.91 -3.17
C GLU A 133 11.26 3.89 -2.12
N VAL A 134 11.89 5.07 -2.01
CA VAL A 134 11.38 6.14 -1.15
C VAL A 134 10.22 6.82 -1.86
N ILE A 135 9.01 6.69 -1.31
CA ILE A 135 7.80 7.25 -1.91
C ILE A 135 7.46 8.65 -1.38
N ASP A 136 7.83 8.95 -0.12
CA ASP A 136 7.74 10.30 0.46
C ASP A 136 8.55 10.39 1.79
N HIS A 137 8.44 11.56 2.45
CA HIS A 137 8.96 11.83 3.77
C HIS A 137 8.04 12.77 4.56
N LEU A 138 8.07 12.66 5.89
CA LEU A 138 7.29 13.48 6.81
C LEU A 138 8.18 14.02 7.93
N ILE A 139 7.82 15.19 8.46
CA ILE A 139 8.40 15.71 9.71
C ILE A 139 7.49 15.27 10.85
N VAL A 140 8.08 14.63 11.87
CA VAL A 140 7.33 14.18 13.05
C VAL A 140 6.92 15.40 13.89
N PRO A 141 5.60 15.60 14.18
CA PRO A 141 5.11 16.76 14.91
C PRO A 141 5.33 16.69 16.42
#